data_AF-A0A2U1AX93-F1
#
_entry.id   AF-A0A2U1AX93-F1
#
_cell.length_a   1.000
_cell.length_b   1.000
_cell.length_c   1.000
_cell.angle_alpha   90.00
_cell.angle_beta   90.00
_cell.angle_gamma   90.00
#
_symmetry.space_group_name_H-M   'P 1'
#
loop_
_entity.id
_entity.type
_entity.pdbx_description
1 polymer ?
#
loop_
_entity_poly.entity_id
_entity_poly.type
_entity_poly.pdbx_seq_one_letter_code
_entity_poly.pdbx_strand_id
1 'polypeptide(L)'
;MGALKEHEMRGPVSKRFAFAPGAGFLAFNNTIFHEHGNFFNKPGPLECELVNFRFFNNIIVTAAFHKNAKYRGSLMEFYNNLVVSPGSAEQSKLLAGEGGSVLDSVEALQLKAPADYDFSPLENSPARNAGTTAIHPASHADIGAIPAGTSWKMPPVGPLTD
;
A
#
# COMPACT_ATOMS: atom_id res chain seq x y z
N MET A 1 29.87 15.98 14.70
CA MET A 1 29.33 14.63 14.49
C MET A 1 29.19 13.95 15.84
N GLY A 2 27.98 13.86 16.38
CA GLY A 2 27.70 13.20 17.65
C GLY A 2 26.95 11.90 17.41
N ALA A 3 27.63 10.76 17.56
CA ALA A 3 26.99 9.46 17.53
C ALA A 3 26.13 9.31 18.80
N LEU A 4 24.82 9.15 18.64
CA LEU A 4 23.90 8.81 19.73
C LEU A 4 24.28 7.42 20.26
N LYS A 5 24.59 7.35 21.55
CA LYS A 5 24.94 6.10 22.24
C LYS A 5 23.66 5.25 22.42
N GLU A 6 23.73 3.97 22.07
CA GLU A 6 22.62 2.97 22.10
C GLU A 6 21.86 2.82 23.44
N HIS A 7 22.31 3.45 24.51
CA HIS A 7 21.77 3.31 25.87
C HIS A 7 21.02 4.52 26.43
N GLU A 8 20.75 5.57 25.66
CA GLU A 8 19.81 6.59 26.12
C GLU A 8 18.39 6.02 26.11
N MET A 9 17.82 5.83 27.32
CA MET A 9 16.44 5.42 27.51
C MET A 9 15.54 6.31 26.67
N ARG A 10 15.00 5.71 25.61
CA ARG A 10 13.95 6.28 24.77
C ARG A 10 12.85 6.78 25.70
N GLY A 11 12.39 8.02 25.49
CA GLY A 11 11.30 8.62 26.24
C GLY A 11 10.06 7.71 26.34
N PRO A 12 9.07 8.07 27.18
CA PRO A 12 7.94 7.20 27.49
C PRO A 12 7.34 6.54 26.24
N VAL A 13 7.38 5.20 26.18
CA VAL A 13 6.82 4.43 25.07
C VAL A 13 5.31 4.40 25.22
N SER A 14 4.60 5.02 24.28
CA SER A 14 3.15 4.93 24.22
C SER A 14 2.73 3.47 23.98
N LYS A 15 1.93 2.90 24.87
CA LYS A 15 1.28 1.59 24.65
C LYS A 15 0.14 1.67 23.62
N ARG A 16 -0.27 2.89 23.25
CA ARG A 16 -1.34 3.18 22.30
C ARG A 16 -0.84 3.33 20.87
N PHE A 17 0.39 3.79 20.63
CA PHE A 17 0.87 4.11 19.28
C PHE A 17 2.06 3.24 18.89
N ALA A 18 1.99 2.64 17.71
CA ALA A 18 3.11 2.03 17.03
C ALA A 18 3.47 2.91 15.83
N PHE A 19 4.54 3.68 15.97
CA PHE A 19 4.92 4.73 15.04
C PHE A 19 6.05 4.25 14.12
N ALA A 20 5.94 4.47 12.81
CA ALA A 20 7.07 4.33 11.89
C ALA A 20 8.06 5.49 12.10
N PRO A 21 9.31 5.24 12.53
CA PRO A 21 10.23 6.29 12.95
C PRO A 21 10.64 7.23 11.80
N GLY A 22 11.18 8.40 12.16
CA GLY A 22 11.71 9.38 11.20
C GLY A 22 10.62 9.94 10.28
N ALA A 23 10.91 9.99 8.97
CA ALA A 23 9.98 10.49 7.95
C ALA A 23 8.75 9.60 7.73
N GLY A 24 8.71 8.41 8.36
CA GLY A 24 7.60 7.47 8.28
C GLY A 24 7.81 6.35 7.29
N PHE A 25 6.76 5.56 7.12
CA PHE A 25 6.68 4.50 6.13
C PHE A 25 5.81 4.97 4.97
N LEU A 26 6.38 4.99 3.77
CA LEU A 26 5.70 5.40 2.55
C LEU A 26 5.75 4.26 1.53
N ALA A 27 4.58 3.75 1.16
CA ALA A 27 4.42 2.82 0.05
C ALA A 27 3.60 3.50 -1.04
N PHE A 28 4.26 3.89 -2.13
CA PHE A 28 3.60 4.51 -3.27
C PHE A 28 3.82 3.73 -4.56
N ASN A 29 2.85 3.76 -5.47
CA ASN A 29 2.94 3.10 -6.76
C ASN A 29 3.32 1.60 -6.65
N ASN A 30 2.67 0.87 -5.73
CA ASN A 30 2.83 -0.58 -5.60
C ASN A 30 1.61 -1.32 -6.13
N THR A 31 1.81 -2.55 -6.57
CA THR A 31 0.73 -3.52 -6.78
C THR A 31 0.82 -4.57 -5.67
N ILE A 32 -0.15 -4.57 -4.76
CA ILE A 32 -0.23 -5.48 -3.61
C ILE A 32 -1.35 -6.47 -3.90
N PHE A 33 -0.98 -7.72 -4.19
CA PHE A 33 -1.92 -8.76 -4.60
C PHE A 33 -1.97 -9.90 -3.58
N HIS A 34 -3.02 -9.91 -2.76
CA HIS A 34 -3.23 -10.91 -1.71
C HIS A 34 -4.74 -11.21 -1.55
N GLU A 35 -5.36 -11.67 -2.64
CA GLU A 35 -6.81 -11.79 -2.80
C GLU A 35 -7.52 -12.56 -1.68
N HIS A 36 -6.89 -13.59 -1.11
CA HIS A 36 -7.51 -14.43 -0.07
C HIS A 36 -7.13 -14.06 1.36
N GLY A 37 -6.25 -13.07 1.55
CA GLY A 37 -5.83 -12.64 2.87
C GLY A 37 -6.14 -11.18 3.12
N ASN A 38 -5.95 -10.76 4.37
CA ASN A 38 -6.15 -9.36 4.75
C ASN A 38 -4.93 -8.53 4.34
N PHE A 39 -5.15 -7.27 4.00
CA PHE A 39 -4.09 -6.30 3.73
C PHE A 39 -3.20 -6.12 4.94
N PHE A 40 -3.83 -6.02 6.11
CA PHE A 40 -3.15 -5.84 7.38
C PHE A 40 -3.69 -6.80 8.43
N ASN A 41 -2.77 -7.57 9.04
CA ASN A 41 -3.03 -8.32 10.25
C ASN A 41 -2.10 -7.79 11.33
N LYS A 42 -2.65 -7.17 12.38
CA LYS A 42 -1.85 -6.67 13.49
C LYS A 42 -1.43 -7.83 14.40
N PRO A 43 -0.13 -8.12 14.59
CA PRO A 43 0.32 -9.16 15.52
C PRO A 43 0.31 -8.70 16.99
N GLY A 44 0.06 -7.41 17.26
CA GLY A 44 -0.02 -6.83 18.61
C GLY A 44 -1.44 -6.48 19.06
N PRO A 45 -1.60 -5.83 20.24
CA PRO A 45 -2.90 -5.41 20.76
C PRO A 45 -3.68 -4.60 19.73
N LEU A 46 -4.97 -4.94 19.52
CA LEU A 46 -5.85 -4.26 18.56
C LEU A 46 -5.98 -2.75 18.84
N GLU A 47 -5.87 -2.38 20.11
CA GLU A 47 -5.92 -1.01 20.64
C GLU A 47 -4.81 -0.11 20.08
N CYS A 48 -3.70 -0.71 19.63
CA CYS A 48 -2.54 0.07 19.23
C CYS A 48 -2.75 0.63 17.81
N GLU A 49 -2.69 1.94 17.67
CA GLU A 49 -2.85 2.64 16.40
C GLU A 49 -1.50 2.73 15.69
N LEU A 50 -1.45 2.29 14.43
CA LEU A 50 -0.31 2.54 13.55
C LEU A 50 -0.30 4.00 13.12
N VAL A 51 0.83 4.66 13.25
CA VAL A 51 0.97 6.09 12.95
C VAL A 51 2.14 6.29 12.00
N ASN A 52 2.00 7.25 11.08
CA ASN A 52 3.02 7.62 10.10
C ASN A 52 3.31 6.53 9.06
N PHE A 53 2.26 5.79 8.70
CA PHE A 53 2.24 4.82 7.60
C PHE A 53 1.32 5.36 6.51
N ARG A 54 1.83 5.42 5.29
CA ARG A 54 1.19 6.10 4.18
C ARG A 54 1.20 5.25 2.92
N PHE A 55 0.04 5.08 2.29
CA PHE A 55 -0.16 4.22 1.14
C PHE A 55 -0.84 4.98 0.02
N PHE A 56 -0.12 5.23 -1.08
CA PHE A 56 -0.58 6.09 -2.14
C PHE A 56 -0.42 5.55 -3.56
N ASN A 57 -1.33 5.85 -4.49
CA ASN A 57 -1.25 5.36 -5.87
C ASN A 57 -1.03 3.83 -5.98
N ASN A 58 -1.52 3.03 -5.03
CA ASN A 58 -1.34 1.59 -5.08
C ASN A 58 -2.54 0.91 -5.74
N ILE A 59 -2.29 -0.22 -6.39
CA ILE A 59 -3.31 -1.24 -6.65
C ILE A 59 -3.29 -2.20 -5.47
N ILE A 60 -4.43 -2.39 -4.81
CA ILE A 60 -4.57 -3.25 -3.63
C ILE A 60 -5.67 -4.27 -3.89
N VAL A 61 -5.29 -5.54 -3.98
CA VAL A 61 -6.22 -6.67 -4.08
C VAL A 61 -6.13 -7.49 -2.80
N THR A 62 -7.22 -7.57 -2.06
CA THR A 62 -7.24 -8.21 -0.73
C THR A 62 -8.65 -8.66 -0.33
N ALA A 63 -8.77 -9.71 0.47
CA ALA A 63 -10.08 -10.14 0.97
C ALA A 63 -10.75 -9.04 1.82
N ALA A 64 -9.99 -8.38 2.69
CA ALA A 64 -10.43 -7.29 3.55
C ALA A 64 -9.22 -6.48 4.04
N PHE A 65 -9.45 -5.27 4.55
CA PHE A 65 -8.37 -4.53 5.20
C PHE A 65 -7.86 -5.24 6.45
N HIS A 66 -8.77 -5.68 7.30
CA HIS A 66 -8.46 -6.32 8.58
C HIS A 66 -9.54 -7.34 8.93
N LYS A 67 -9.15 -8.48 9.52
CA LYS A 67 -10.06 -9.59 9.88
C LYS A 67 -11.30 -9.18 10.69
N ASN A 68 -11.16 -8.14 11.52
CA ASN A 68 -12.28 -7.56 12.25
C ASN A 68 -12.99 -6.53 11.35
N ALA A 69 -14.18 -6.86 10.86
CA ALA A 69 -14.98 -6.00 10.00
C ALA A 69 -15.37 -4.64 10.61
N LYS A 70 -15.29 -4.46 11.94
CA LYS A 70 -15.50 -3.18 12.63
C LYS A 70 -14.23 -2.35 12.80
N TYR A 71 -13.08 -2.86 12.38
CA TYR A 71 -11.83 -2.10 12.43
C TYR A 71 -11.94 -0.91 11.47
N ARG A 72 -11.85 0.31 12.02
CA ARG A 72 -11.98 1.58 11.27
C ARG A 72 -10.72 2.42 11.20
N GLY A 73 -9.62 1.89 11.72
CA GLY A 73 -8.33 2.47 11.43
C GLY A 73 -7.57 2.86 12.67
N SER A 74 -6.33 2.40 12.64
CA SER A 74 -5.15 3.18 12.98
C SER A 74 -5.09 4.52 12.23
N LEU A 75 -4.17 5.39 12.66
CA LEU A 75 -3.77 6.63 11.98
C LEU A 75 -2.89 6.38 10.73
N MET A 76 -3.26 5.37 9.92
CA MET A 76 -2.68 5.12 8.60
C MET A 76 -3.34 6.06 7.58
N GLU A 77 -2.56 6.56 6.63
CA GLU A 77 -3.06 7.43 5.57
C GLU A 77 -3.14 6.64 4.26
N PHE A 78 -4.29 6.72 3.59
CA PHE A 78 -4.54 6.15 2.28
C PHE A 78 -5.02 7.26 1.35
N TYR A 79 -4.50 7.31 0.13
CA TYR A 79 -4.91 8.30 -0.87
C TYR A 79 -4.69 7.75 -2.28
N ASN A 80 -5.67 7.95 -3.15
CA ASN A 80 -5.61 7.60 -4.56
C ASN A 80 -5.21 6.14 -4.85
N ASN A 81 -5.69 5.19 -4.03
CA ASN A 81 -5.47 3.76 -4.29
C ASN A 81 -6.64 3.17 -5.10
N LEU A 82 -6.35 2.21 -5.97
CA LEU A 82 -7.34 1.33 -6.58
C LEU A 82 -7.46 0.07 -5.76
N VAL A 83 -8.66 -0.24 -5.30
CA VAL A 83 -8.89 -1.33 -4.35
C VAL A 83 -9.89 -2.32 -4.90
N VAL A 84 -9.52 -3.60 -4.90
CA VAL A 84 -10.46 -4.72 -5.04
C VAL A 84 -10.49 -5.43 -3.70
N SER A 85 -11.61 -5.26 -2.97
CA SER A 85 -11.77 -5.92 -1.68
C SER A 85 -13.23 -6.22 -1.36
N PRO A 86 -13.67 -7.49 -1.45
CA PRO A 86 -15.09 -7.84 -1.33
C PRO A 86 -15.59 -7.93 0.11
N GLY A 87 -14.70 -8.00 1.11
CA GLY A 87 -15.08 -8.35 2.48
C GLY A 87 -15.88 -7.29 3.24
N SER A 88 -15.58 -6.01 3.08
CA SER A 88 -16.28 -4.93 3.79
C SER A 88 -16.20 -3.60 3.04
N ALA A 89 -17.34 -3.11 2.55
CA ALA A 89 -17.39 -1.86 1.77
C ALA A 89 -16.78 -0.65 2.50
N GLU A 90 -16.96 -0.56 3.82
CA GLU A 90 -16.35 0.52 4.61
C GLU A 90 -14.83 0.38 4.69
N GLN A 91 -14.30 -0.83 4.87
CA GLN A 91 -12.86 -1.05 4.86
C GLN A 91 -12.24 -0.85 3.48
N SER A 92 -12.93 -1.27 2.42
CA SER A 92 -12.48 -1.06 1.04
C SER A 92 -12.38 0.43 0.72
N LYS A 93 -13.36 1.24 1.17
CA LYS A 93 -13.32 2.70 1.06
C LYS A 93 -12.18 3.32 1.86
N LEU A 94 -11.90 2.82 3.07
CA LEU A 94 -10.75 3.28 3.87
C LEU A 94 -9.43 3.01 3.15
N LEU A 95 -9.24 1.82 2.56
CA LEU A 95 -8.04 1.49 1.79
C LEU A 95 -7.89 2.32 0.51
N ALA A 96 -9.00 2.62 -0.16
CA ALA A 96 -8.98 3.44 -1.36
C ALA A 96 -8.51 4.86 -1.03
N GLY A 97 -8.97 5.39 0.10
CA GLY A 97 -8.65 6.73 0.54
C GLY A 97 -9.31 7.79 -0.35
N GLU A 98 -9.04 9.05 -0.04
CA GLU A 98 -9.49 10.16 -0.88
C GLU A 98 -8.87 10.08 -2.28
N GLY A 99 -9.66 10.37 -3.32
CA GLY A 99 -9.24 10.24 -4.74
C GLY A 99 -9.16 8.80 -5.26
N GLY A 100 -9.12 7.79 -4.37
CA GLY A 100 -9.08 6.39 -4.75
C GLY A 100 -10.43 5.86 -5.22
N SER A 101 -10.44 4.62 -5.71
CA SER A 101 -11.66 3.94 -6.14
C SER A 101 -11.67 2.48 -5.69
N VAL A 102 -12.86 2.00 -5.33
CA VAL A 102 -13.10 0.59 -5.08
C VAL A 102 -13.72 -0.01 -6.34
N LEU A 103 -13.14 -1.08 -6.84
CA LEU A 103 -13.61 -1.82 -8.01
C LEU A 103 -14.28 -3.13 -7.56
N ASP A 104 -15.21 -3.61 -8.37
CA ASP A 104 -16.03 -4.78 -8.03
C ASP A 104 -15.27 -6.10 -8.14
N SER A 105 -14.21 -6.17 -8.97
CA SER A 105 -13.46 -7.40 -9.21
C SER A 105 -12.03 -7.15 -9.72
N VAL A 106 -11.22 -8.21 -9.75
CA VAL A 106 -9.84 -8.16 -10.30
C VAL A 106 -9.87 -7.88 -11.80
N GLU A 107 -10.85 -8.39 -12.52
CA GLU A 107 -11.02 -8.17 -13.96
C GLU A 107 -11.25 -6.69 -14.28
N ALA A 108 -11.93 -5.95 -13.39
CA ALA A 108 -12.16 -4.52 -13.56
C ALA A 108 -10.85 -3.69 -13.50
N LEU A 109 -9.76 -4.23 -12.93
CA LEU A 109 -8.44 -3.60 -13.00
C LEU A 109 -7.84 -3.62 -14.40
N GLN A 110 -8.32 -4.52 -15.29
CA GLN A 110 -7.79 -4.72 -16.64
C GLN A 110 -6.27 -4.88 -16.63
N LEU A 111 -5.76 -5.81 -15.81
CA LEU A 111 -4.36 -6.22 -15.81
C LEU A 111 -4.16 -7.38 -16.79
N LYS A 112 -2.97 -7.49 -17.38
CA LYS A 112 -2.71 -8.40 -18.49
C LYS A 112 -2.86 -9.88 -18.12
N ALA A 113 -2.18 -10.36 -17.08
CA ALA A 113 -2.31 -11.73 -16.59
C ALA A 113 -1.94 -11.81 -15.10
N PRO A 114 -2.77 -11.28 -14.19
CA PRO A 114 -2.46 -11.23 -12.76
C PRO A 114 -2.28 -12.62 -12.12
N ALA A 115 -2.94 -13.65 -12.64
CA ALA A 115 -2.76 -15.04 -12.20
C ALA A 115 -1.35 -15.59 -12.49
N ASP A 116 -0.70 -15.08 -13.54
CA ASP A 116 0.67 -15.39 -13.93
C ASP A 116 1.68 -14.35 -13.39
N TYR A 117 1.25 -13.51 -12.45
CA TYR A 117 2.02 -12.39 -11.87
C TYR A 117 2.44 -11.30 -12.89
N ASP A 118 1.77 -11.22 -14.05
CA ASP A 118 1.90 -10.08 -14.97
C ASP A 118 0.84 -9.02 -14.65
N PHE A 119 1.24 -8.08 -13.80
CA PHE A 119 0.40 -6.96 -13.36
C PHE A 119 0.47 -5.74 -14.28
N SER A 120 0.96 -5.89 -15.50
CA SER A 120 1.02 -4.78 -16.45
C SER A 120 -0.41 -4.32 -16.81
N PRO A 121 -0.70 -3.00 -16.76
CA PRO A 121 -2.04 -2.51 -17.09
C PRO A 121 -2.29 -2.62 -18.60
N LEU A 122 -3.48 -3.10 -18.98
CA LEU A 122 -3.99 -3.07 -20.35
C LEU A 122 -4.41 -1.66 -20.75
N GLU A 123 -4.68 -1.45 -22.04
CA GLU A 123 -4.92 -0.11 -22.57
C GLU A 123 -6.10 0.64 -21.93
N ASN A 124 -7.13 -0.08 -21.50
CA ASN A 124 -8.34 0.44 -20.89
C ASN A 124 -8.32 0.34 -19.35
N SER A 125 -7.16 0.07 -18.73
CA SER A 125 -7.07 -0.04 -17.29
C SER A 125 -7.36 1.28 -16.57
N PRO A 126 -8.18 1.28 -15.51
CA PRO A 126 -8.41 2.46 -14.68
C PRO A 126 -7.16 2.94 -13.95
N ALA A 127 -6.08 2.15 -13.94
CA ALA A 127 -4.80 2.55 -13.37
C ALA A 127 -4.04 3.56 -14.26
N ARG A 128 -4.35 3.64 -15.56
CA ARG A 128 -3.61 4.49 -16.50
C ARG A 128 -3.94 5.97 -16.31
N ASN A 129 -2.91 6.80 -16.18
CA ASN A 129 -3.00 8.25 -15.98
C ASN A 129 -3.87 8.68 -14.78
N ALA A 130 -4.13 7.78 -13.83
CA ALA A 130 -4.96 8.03 -12.65
C ALA A 130 -4.12 8.31 -11.39
N GLY A 131 -2.81 8.14 -11.44
CA GLY A 131 -1.86 8.42 -10.36
C GLY A 131 -1.59 9.90 -10.18
N THR A 132 -1.22 10.29 -8.96
CA THR A 132 -0.75 11.65 -8.66
C THR A 132 0.76 11.71 -8.44
N THR A 133 1.42 12.73 -8.97
CA THR A 133 2.85 12.98 -8.73
C THR A 133 3.11 13.92 -7.56
N ALA A 134 2.06 14.45 -6.92
CA ALA A 134 2.17 15.39 -5.80
C ALA A 134 2.78 14.78 -4.52
N ILE A 135 2.85 13.45 -4.47
CA ILE A 135 3.16 12.67 -3.26
C ILE A 135 4.66 12.44 -3.11
N HIS A 136 5.36 12.12 -4.20
CA HIS A 136 6.80 11.92 -4.21
C HIS A 136 7.39 12.21 -5.60
N PRO A 137 8.61 12.77 -5.71
CA PRO A 137 9.24 13.06 -7.02
C PRO A 137 9.43 11.84 -7.92
N ALA A 138 9.48 10.64 -7.33
CA ALA A 138 9.59 9.37 -8.06
C ALA A 138 8.24 8.69 -8.33
N SER A 139 7.12 9.28 -7.88
CA SER A 139 5.79 8.79 -8.23
C SER A 139 5.53 8.98 -9.72
N HIS A 140 4.67 8.14 -10.30
CA HIS A 140 4.32 8.22 -11.71
C HIS A 140 2.82 8.48 -11.91
N ALA A 141 2.47 8.86 -13.14
CA ALA A 141 1.10 9.21 -13.53
C ALA A 141 0.15 8.02 -13.56
N ASP A 142 0.65 6.78 -13.60
CA ASP A 142 -0.19 5.59 -13.44
C ASP A 142 -0.34 5.19 -11.96
N ILE A 143 -1.36 4.41 -11.61
CA ILE A 143 -1.49 3.74 -10.31
C ILE A 143 -0.86 2.33 -10.42
N GLY A 144 -0.28 1.83 -9.34
CA GLY A 144 0.36 0.50 -9.31
C GLY A 144 1.84 0.53 -9.65
N ALA A 145 2.47 -0.65 -9.71
CA ALA A 145 3.92 -0.81 -9.82
C ALA A 145 4.50 -0.78 -11.24
N ILE A 146 3.67 -1.00 -12.25
CA ILE A 146 4.12 -1.13 -13.64
C ILE A 146 3.42 -0.03 -14.44
N PRO A 147 4.16 1.02 -14.86
CA PRO A 147 3.62 2.03 -15.75
C PRO A 147 3.14 1.44 -17.08
N ALA A 148 2.14 2.07 -17.69
CA ALA A 148 1.58 1.61 -18.94
C ALA A 148 2.62 1.63 -20.08
N GLY A 149 2.58 0.59 -20.92
CA GLY A 149 3.53 0.42 -22.02
C GLY A 149 4.95 0.02 -21.57
N THR A 150 5.15 -0.22 -20.27
CA THR A 150 6.40 -0.76 -19.75
C THR A 150 6.22 -2.23 -19.34
N SER A 151 7.34 -2.90 -19.04
CA SER A 151 7.35 -4.25 -18.50
C SER A 151 8.03 -4.25 -17.14
N TRP A 152 7.53 -5.06 -16.21
CA TRP A 152 8.24 -5.31 -14.97
C TRP A 152 9.63 -5.89 -15.25
N LYS A 153 10.63 -5.40 -14.52
CA LYS A 153 11.98 -5.94 -14.54
C LYS A 153 12.32 -6.38 -13.13
N MET A 154 12.78 -7.62 -13.00
CA MET A 154 13.31 -8.10 -11.73
C MET A 154 14.46 -7.18 -11.32
N PRO A 155 14.43 -6.59 -10.11
CA PRO A 155 15.56 -5.83 -9.62
C PRO A 155 16.78 -6.77 -9.52
N PRO A 156 18.00 -6.25 -9.75
CA PRO A 156 19.21 -7.02 -9.49
C PRO A 156 19.20 -7.44 -8.01
N VAL A 157 19.23 -8.75 -7.76
CA VAL A 157 19.27 -9.34 -6.42
C VAL A 157 20.68 -9.82 -6.10
N GLY A 158 21.15 -9.50 -4.89
CA GLY A 158 22.45 -9.95 -4.37
C GLY A 158 23.61 -8.95 -4.60
N PRO A 159 24.75 -9.14 -3.91
CA PRO A 159 25.96 -8.37 -4.22
C PRO A 159 26.37 -8.67 -5.67
N LEU A 160 26.54 -7.61 -6.45
CA LEU A 160 27.22 -7.69 -7.74
C LEU A 160 28.69 -8.04 -7.43
N THR A 161 29.06 -9.31 -7.56
CA THR A 161 30.48 -9.68 -7.58
C THR A 161 31.01 -9.35 -8.97
N ASP A 162 31.96 -8.42 -9.02
CA ASP A 162 32.78 -8.12 -10.19
C ASP A 162 33.52 -9.37 -10.71
#